data_AF-A0A7C5U2Q9-F1
#
_entry.id   AF-A0A7C5U2Q9-F1
#
_cell.length_a   1.000
_cell.length_b   1.000
_cell.length_c   1.000
_cell.angle_alpha   90.00
_cell.angle_beta   90.00
_cell.angle_gamma   90.00
#
_symmetry.space_group_name_H-M   'P 1'
#
loop_
_entity.id
_entity.type
_entity.pdbx_description
1 polymer ?
#
loop_
_entity_poly.entity_id
_entity_poly.type
_entity_poly.pdbx_seq_one_letter_code
_entity_poly.pdbx_strand_id
1 'polypeptide(L)'
;MLISQRRELVLAIYEPSWLVRVVEYLRRRGIRFHHYYSREKVPPGSVVYTDYYLFADELSARSDIVVIYDPNRNCRELEKAILITRFTDTYGAIVVGIDPGSKLSYVVISNGELLFYGEGKLEDLE
;
A
#
# COMPACT_ATOMS: atom_id res chain seq x y z
N MET A 1 24.21 -3.18 -7.39
CA MET A 1 22.99 -2.69 -6.70
C MET A 1 21.94 -2.44 -7.77
N LEU A 2 21.10 -3.44 -8.07
CA LEU A 2 20.05 -3.27 -9.07
C LEU A 2 18.98 -2.36 -8.45
N ILE A 3 18.80 -1.17 -9.02
CA ILE A 3 17.64 -0.34 -8.74
C ILE A 3 16.45 -1.17 -9.18
N SER A 4 15.74 -1.78 -8.22
CA SER A 4 14.48 -2.46 -8.50
C SER A 4 13.56 -1.41 -9.11
N GLN A 5 13.28 -1.51 -10.41
CA GLN A 5 12.28 -0.67 -11.04
C GLN A 5 10.97 -0.88 -10.28
N ARG A 6 10.38 0.20 -9.79
CA ARG A 6 9.08 0.22 -9.12
C ARG A 6 8.22 1.23 -9.83
N ARG A 7 6.94 0.90 -10.03
CA ARG A 7 5.96 1.89 -10.48
C ARG A 7 5.68 2.86 -9.34
N GLU A 8 5.32 4.08 -9.68
CA GLU A 8 4.90 5.05 -8.68
C GLU A 8 3.49 4.72 -8.18
N LEU A 9 3.27 4.87 -6.88
CA LEU A 9 1.94 4.80 -6.28
C LEU A 9 1.38 6.23 -6.17
N VAL A 10 0.22 6.47 -6.77
CA VAL A 10 -0.48 7.76 -6.73
C VAL A 10 -1.80 7.61 -5.97
N LEU A 11 -2.05 8.49 -5.01
CA LEU A 11 -3.26 8.47 -4.19
C LEU A 11 -4.27 9.52 -4.68
N ALA A 12 -5.38 9.05 -5.23
CA ALA A 12 -6.54 9.87 -5.59
C ALA A 12 -7.70 9.55 -4.63
N ILE A 13 -7.57 9.95 -3.36
CA ILE A 13 -8.55 9.63 -2.31
C ILE A 13 -9.40 10.87 -2.03
N TYR A 14 -10.72 10.70 -2.07
CA TYR A 14 -11.69 11.77 -1.80
C TYR A 14 -12.06 11.83 -0.31
N GLU A 15 -12.23 10.68 0.35
CA GLU A 15 -12.62 10.63 1.77
C GLU A 15 -11.46 11.01 2.72
N PRO A 16 -11.58 12.09 3.52
CA PRO A 16 -10.49 12.55 4.38
C PRO A 16 -10.09 11.53 5.45
N SER A 17 -11.07 10.90 6.10
CA SER A 17 -10.83 9.91 7.14
C SER A 17 -10.06 8.69 6.61
N TRP A 18 -10.36 8.31 5.37
CA TRP A 18 -9.70 7.22 4.69
C TRP A 18 -8.30 7.59 4.23
N LEU A 19 -8.11 8.80 3.69
CA LEU A 19 -6.80 9.32 3.31
C LEU A 19 -5.81 9.25 4.47
N VAL A 20 -6.21 9.69 5.67
CA VAL A 20 -5.36 9.62 6.87
C VAL A 20 -4.93 8.18 7.14
N ARG A 21 -5.88 7.24 7.15
CA ARG A 21 -5.59 5.82 7.39
C ARG A 21 -4.63 5.24 6.35
N VAL A 22 -4.83 5.53 5.06
CA VAL A 22 -3.95 5.06 3.98
C VAL A 22 -2.55 5.66 4.13
N VAL A 23 -2.43 6.96 4.41
CA VAL A 23 -1.13 7.61 4.61
C VAL A 23 -0.38 7.02 5.79
N GLU A 24 -1.04 6.80 6.93
CA GLU A 24 -0.44 6.15 8.09
C GLU A 24 0.03 4.73 7.78
N TYR A 25 -0.82 3.96 7.09
CA TYR A 25 -0.52 2.61 6.66
C TYR A 25 0.73 2.55 5.77
N LEU A 26 0.81 3.42 4.75
CA LEU A 26 1.95 3.47 3.83
C LEU A 26 3.22 3.96 4.52
N ARG A 27 3.13 4.99 5.39
CA ARG A 27 4.27 5.51 6.16
C ARG A 27 4.85 4.47 7.10
N ARG A 28 4.01 3.73 7.83
CA ARG A 28 4.44 2.63 8.71
C ARG A 28 5.25 1.56 7.97
N ARG A 29 4.97 1.36 6.68
CA ARG A 29 5.63 0.38 5.82
C ARG A 29 6.78 0.98 4.99
N GLY A 30 7.07 2.28 5.13
CA GLY A 30 8.08 2.97 4.31
C GLY A 30 7.76 3.01 2.82
N ILE A 31 6.49 2.91 2.44
CA ILE A 31 6.06 2.92 1.04
C ILE A 31 5.95 4.36 0.56
N ARG A 32 6.66 4.68 -0.54
CA ARG A 32 6.62 5.99 -1.18
C ARG A 32 5.36 6.13 -2.03
N PHE A 33 4.76 7.31 -2.03
CA PHE A 33 3.58 7.64 -2.80
C PHE A 33 3.56 9.13 -3.17
N HIS A 34 2.74 9.48 -4.16
CA HIS A 34 2.42 10.84 -4.57
C HIS A 34 0.93 11.10 -4.43
N HIS A 35 0.54 12.37 -4.25
CA HIS A 35 -0.86 12.75 -4.28
C HIS A 35 -1.31 13.01 -5.72
N TYR A 36 -2.54 12.60 -6.03
CA TYR A 36 -3.21 13.01 -7.25
C TYR A 36 -3.51 14.50 -7.21
N TYR A 37 -3.23 15.19 -8.31
CA TYR A 37 -3.55 16.61 -8.49
C TYR A 37 -4.46 16.81 -9.70
N SER A 38 -4.10 16.21 -10.84
CA SER A 38 -4.91 16.17 -12.06
C SER A 38 -4.48 15.00 -12.92
N ARG A 39 -5.32 14.62 -13.89
CA ARG A 39 -5.10 13.51 -14.82
C ARG A 39 -3.79 13.62 -15.59
N GLU A 40 -3.40 14.83 -15.99
CA GLU A 40 -2.21 15.10 -16.82
C GLU A 40 -0.92 14.98 -16.01
N LYS A 41 -1.00 15.15 -14.69
CA LYS A 41 0.17 15.09 -13.79
C LYS A 41 0.48 13.68 -13.31
N VAL A 42 -0.36 12.68 -13.61
CA VAL A 42 -0.10 11.28 -13.28
C VAL A 42 0.98 10.73 -14.22
N PRO A 43 2.16 10.31 -13.70
CA PRO A 43 3.24 9.82 -14.54
C PRO A 43 2.86 8.51 -15.25
N PRO A 44 3.32 8.28 -16.50
CA PRO A 44 3.12 7.02 -17.20
C PRO A 44 3.68 5.83 -16.40
N GLY A 45 3.00 4.69 -16.48
CA GLY A 45 3.36 3.46 -15.77
C GLY A 45 2.99 3.45 -14.28
N SER A 46 2.36 4.51 -13.75
CA SER A 46 1.96 4.58 -12.35
C SER A 46 0.79 3.65 -12.02
N VAL A 47 0.65 3.36 -10.73
CA VAL A 47 -0.52 2.73 -10.13
C VAL A 47 -1.28 3.79 -9.35
N VAL A 48 -2.51 4.08 -9.75
CA VAL A 48 -3.39 5.02 -9.06
C VAL A 48 -4.34 4.24 -8.16
N TYR A 49 -4.36 4.57 -6.88
CA TYR A 49 -5.32 4.05 -5.91
C TYR A 49 -6.38 5.13 -5.61
N THR A 50 -7.66 4.77 -5.67
CA THR A 50 -8.76 5.70 -5.41
C THR A 50 -9.93 5.04 -4.69
N ASP A 51 -10.61 5.79 -3.83
CA ASP A 51 -11.89 5.39 -3.22
C ASP A 51 -13.10 6.06 -3.89
N TYR A 52 -12.89 6.84 -4.96
CA TYR A 52 -13.91 7.67 -5.58
C TYR A 52 -14.10 7.37 -7.06
N TYR A 53 -15.36 7.09 -7.43
CA TYR A 53 -15.68 6.60 -8.77
C TYR A 53 -15.34 7.61 -9.88
N LEU A 54 -15.46 8.92 -9.64
CA LEU A 54 -15.17 9.93 -10.66
C LEU A 54 -13.69 9.93 -11.04
N PHE A 55 -12.77 9.74 -10.09
CA PHE A 55 -11.35 9.62 -10.41
C PHE A 55 -11.07 8.32 -11.16
N ALA A 56 -11.74 7.23 -10.79
CA ALA A 56 -11.60 5.95 -11.48
C ALA A 56 -12.07 6.04 -12.94
N ASP A 57 -13.22 6.64 -13.18
CA ASP A 57 -13.81 6.86 -14.51
C ASP A 57 -12.95 7.81 -15.36
N GLU A 58 -12.57 8.96 -14.80
CA GLU A 58 -11.70 9.95 -15.46
C GLU A 58 -10.39 9.32 -15.96
N LEU A 59 -9.78 8.46 -15.14
CA LEU A 59 -8.49 7.84 -15.43
C LEU A 59 -8.62 6.55 -16.25
N SER A 60 -9.81 5.95 -16.35
CA SER A 60 -10.04 4.69 -17.08
C SER A 60 -9.67 4.77 -18.56
N ALA A 61 -9.75 5.96 -19.16
CA ALA A 61 -9.39 6.21 -20.55
C ALA A 61 -7.87 6.20 -20.81
N ARG A 62 -7.02 6.13 -19.76
CA ARG A 62 -5.57 6.05 -19.91
C ARG A 62 -5.12 4.58 -19.85
N SER A 63 -4.55 4.10 -20.95
CA SER A 63 -4.01 2.73 -21.06
C SER A 63 -2.61 2.56 -20.47
N ASP A 64 -1.94 3.66 -20.13
CA ASP A 64 -0.56 3.68 -19.68
C ASP A 64 -0.40 3.70 -18.15
N ILE A 65 -1.51 3.71 -17.42
CA ILE A 65 -1.55 3.63 -15.95
C ILE A 65 -2.44 2.46 -15.52
N VAL A 66 -2.30 2.04 -14.26
CA VAL A 66 -3.22 1.07 -13.65
C VAL A 66 -4.04 1.78 -12.60
N VAL A 67 -5.36 1.69 -12.70
CA VAL A 67 -6.29 2.30 -11.72
C VAL A 67 -6.87 1.20 -10.84
N ILE A 68 -6.75 1.37 -9.53
CA ILE A 68 -7.29 0.46 -8.51
C ILE A 68 -8.35 1.21 -7.72
N TYR A 69 -9.61 0.80 -7.89
CA TYR A 69 -10.77 1.41 -7.25
C TYR A 69 -11.18 0.61 -6.00
N ASP A 70 -11.27 1.30 -4.86
CA ASP A 70 -11.64 0.74 -3.56
C ASP A 70 -12.89 1.41 -2.97
N PRO A 71 -14.10 1.06 -3.43
CA PRO A 71 -15.34 1.61 -2.89
C PRO A 71 -15.57 1.26 -1.42
N ASN A 72 -14.98 0.16 -0.95
CA ASN A 72 -15.28 -0.43 0.35
C ASN A 72 -14.29 -0.01 1.44
N ARG A 73 -13.17 0.61 1.08
CA ARG A 73 -12.16 1.15 2.01
C ARG A 73 -11.67 0.10 3.02
N ASN A 74 -11.43 -1.12 2.51
CA ASN A 74 -11.12 -2.30 3.34
C ASN A 74 -9.64 -2.73 3.28
N CYS A 75 -8.76 -1.87 2.76
CA CYS A 75 -7.32 -2.09 2.54
C CYS A 75 -6.96 -3.18 1.53
N ARG A 76 -7.88 -4.06 1.11
CA ARG A 76 -7.55 -5.16 0.17
C ARG A 76 -7.08 -4.61 -1.18
N GLU A 77 -7.79 -3.62 -1.69
CA GLU A 77 -7.45 -2.98 -2.96
C GLU A 77 -6.20 -2.11 -2.83
N LEU A 78 -5.98 -1.48 -1.67
CA LEU A 78 -4.72 -0.79 -1.38
C LEU A 78 -3.53 -1.76 -1.45
N GLU A 79 -3.67 -2.96 -0.88
CA GLU A 79 -2.63 -3.97 -0.91
C GLU A 79 -2.30 -4.44 -2.33
N LYS A 80 -3.34 -4.67 -3.15
CA LYS A 80 -3.16 -4.98 -4.57
C LYS A 80 -2.42 -3.86 -5.29
N ALA A 81 -2.78 -2.59 -5.03
CA ALA A 81 -2.09 -1.45 -5.63
C ALA A 81 -0.59 -1.46 -5.26
N ILE A 82 -0.25 -1.72 -4.01
CA ILE A 82 1.14 -1.84 -3.53
C ILE A 82 1.86 -2.99 -4.24
N LEU A 83 1.25 -4.17 -4.37
CA LEU A 83 1.86 -5.31 -5.04
C LEU A 83 2.10 -5.03 -6.53
N ILE A 84 1.14 -4.40 -7.22
CA ILE A 84 1.29 -4.03 -8.64
C ILE A 84 2.44 -3.04 -8.82
N THR A 85 2.70 -2.15 -7.85
CA THR A 85 3.86 -1.23 -7.93
C THR A 85 5.20 -1.97 -7.98
N ARG A 86 5.21 -3.24 -7.56
CA ARG A 86 6.36 -4.13 -7.46
C ARG A 86 6.33 -5.22 -8.54
N PHE A 87 5.42 -5.14 -9.51
CA PHE A 87 5.25 -6.14 -10.56
C PHE A 87 4.96 -7.54 -10.01
N THR A 88 4.25 -7.64 -8.90
CA THR A 88 3.75 -8.89 -8.32
C THR A 88 2.27 -8.75 -7.97
N ASP A 89 1.59 -9.86 -7.80
CA ASP A 89 0.20 -9.96 -7.32
C ASP A 89 0.09 -10.63 -5.95
N THR A 90 1.22 -11.14 -5.43
CA THR A 90 1.26 -11.98 -4.24
C THR A 90 2.51 -11.73 -3.39
N TYR A 91 2.38 -12.08 -2.11
CA TYR A 91 3.48 -12.23 -1.18
C TYR A 91 3.98 -13.67 -1.24
N GLY A 92 5.27 -13.87 -1.53
CA GLY A 92 5.81 -15.21 -1.79
C GLY A 92 5.98 -16.02 -0.52
N ALA A 93 6.63 -15.44 0.48
CA ALA A 93 6.77 -16.01 1.81
C ALA A 93 6.52 -14.95 2.88
N ILE A 94 5.76 -15.30 3.91
CA ILE A 94 5.55 -14.44 5.08
C ILE A 94 6.41 -15.00 6.21
N VAL A 95 7.31 -14.16 6.72
CA VAL A 95 8.15 -14.47 7.88
C VAL A 95 7.66 -13.63 9.05
N VAL A 96 7.36 -14.28 10.17
CA VAL A 96 7.02 -13.62 11.42
C VAL A 96 8.20 -13.77 12.37
N GLY A 97 8.85 -12.66 12.67
CA GLY A 97 9.89 -12.59 13.71
C GLY A 97 9.26 -12.18 15.03
N ILE A 98 9.63 -12.86 16.11
CA ILE A 98 9.14 -12.59 17.46
C ILE A 98 10.35 -12.31 18.34
N ASP A 99 10.34 -11.20 19.06
CA ASP A 99 11.30 -10.87 20.11
C ASP A 99 10.59 -11.02 21.48
N PRO A 100 10.97 -12.04 22.28
CA PRO A 100 10.37 -12.34 23.58
C PRO A 100 11.02 -11.54 24.72
N GLY A 101 11.61 -10.37 24.44
CA GLY A 101 12.18 -9.48 25.45
C GLY A 101 11.21 -9.05 26.54
N SER A 102 11.60 -8.04 27.35
CA SER A 102 10.76 -7.53 28.46
C SER A 102 9.36 -7.07 28.02
N LYS A 103 9.19 -6.76 26.74
CA LYS A 103 7.91 -6.69 26.04
C LYS A 103 7.96 -7.63 24.84
N LEU A 104 6.94 -8.45 24.68
CA LEU A 104 6.77 -9.24 23.46
C LEU A 104 6.61 -8.29 22.28
N SER A 105 7.43 -8.44 21.25
CA SER A 105 7.25 -7.68 20.01
C SER A 105 7.36 -8.60 18.80
N TYR A 106 6.76 -8.17 17.70
CA TYR A 106 6.74 -8.96 16.49
C TYR A 106 6.87 -8.09 15.24
N VAL A 107 7.40 -8.71 14.20
CA VAL A 107 7.54 -8.12 12.87
C VAL A 107 7.08 -9.14 11.83
N VAL A 108 6.35 -8.66 10.83
CA VAL A 108 5.89 -9.44 9.69
C VAL A 108 6.58 -8.90 8.45
N ILE A 109 7.35 -9.77 7.80
CA ILE A 109 8.16 -9.44 6.63
C ILE A 109 7.76 -10.36 5.48
N SER A 110 7.69 -9.82 4.27
CA SER A 110 7.58 -10.63 3.05
C SER A 110 8.42 -10.03 1.93
N ASN A 111 9.07 -10.88 1.15
CA ASN A 111 9.91 -10.48 0.01
C ASN A 111 10.95 -9.38 0.36
N GLY A 112 11.47 -9.42 1.59
CA GLY A 112 12.43 -8.43 2.10
C GLY A 112 11.82 -7.09 2.53
N GLU A 113 10.49 -6.99 2.66
CA GLU A 113 9.80 -5.76 3.03
C GLU A 113 8.94 -5.91 4.28
N LEU A 114 8.89 -4.84 5.07
CA LEU A 114 8.05 -4.73 6.25
C LEU A 114 6.57 -4.65 5.83
N LEU A 115 5.79 -5.63 6.29
CA LEU A 115 4.33 -5.62 6.14
C LEU A 115 3.66 -5.02 7.38
N PHE A 116 4.13 -5.43 8.55
CA PHE A 116 3.52 -5.07 9.82
C PHE A 116 4.49 -5.26 10.98
N TYR A 117 4.27 -4.57 12.09
CA TYR A 117 4.98 -4.78 13.35
C TYR A 117 4.16 -4.26 14.52
N GLY A 118 4.44 -4.76 15.72
CA GLY A 118 3.76 -4.34 16.93
C GLY A 118 4.39 -4.89 18.20
N GLU A 119 3.86 -4.42 19.32
CA GLU A 119 4.08 -5.03 20.64
C GLU A 119 2.88 -5.95 20.91
N GLY A 120 3.14 -7.19 21.30
CA GLY A 120 2.15 -8.09 21.87
C GLY A 120 2.00 -7.85 23.37
N LYS A 121 0.90 -8.31 23.94
CA LYS A 121 0.71 -8.38 25.39
C LYS A 121 1.12 -9.76 25.89
N LEU A 122 1.50 -9.85 27.16
CA LEU A 122 1.75 -11.16 27.80
C LEU A 122 0.52 -12.08 27.74
N GLU A 123 -0.68 -11.50 27.79
CA GLU A 123 -1.98 -12.17 27.63
C GLU A 123 -2.12 -12.91 26.28
N ASP A 124 -1.35 -12.53 25.24
CA ASP A 124 -1.41 -13.18 23.92
C ASP A 124 -0.64 -14.52 23.87
N LEU A 125 0.06 -14.89 24.95
CA LEU A 125 0.84 -16.12 25.09
C LEU A 125 0.16 -17.19 25.96
N GLU A 126 -0.97 -16.87 26.58
CA GLU A 126 -1.79 -17.76 27.42
C GLU A 126 -2.96 -18.36 26.64
#